data_AF-A0A1Q9P1M2-F1
#
_entry.id   AF-A0A1Q9P1M2-F1
#
_cell.length_a   1.000
_cell.length_b   1.000
_cell.length_c   1.000
_cell.angle_alpha   90.00
_cell.angle_beta   90.00
_cell.angle_gamma   90.00
#
_symmetry.space_group_name_H-M   'P 1'
#
loop_
_entity.id
_entity.type
_entity.pdbx_description
1 polymer ?
#
loop_
_entity_poly.entity_id
_entity_poly.type
_entity_poly.pdbx_seq_one_letter_code
_entity_poly.pdbx_strand_id
1 'polypeptide(L)'
;MRWYWGRVLMSVNERVIVRFAGPELLEWCVVSDSHVTEQVIRHKIVNDEIIIAELDGNPIGYLRIEYLWSNIPYIGVVFVLEDYRNEGVGQKILAFLEDYLRSRGHD
;
A
#
# COMPACT_ATOMS: atom_id res chain seq x y z
N MET A 1 -34.36 16.82 -28.03
CA MET A 1 -33.12 16.04 -28.16
C MET A 1 -32.06 16.74 -27.31
N ARG A 2 -31.79 16.25 -26.10
CA ARG A 2 -30.97 16.95 -25.11
C ARG A 2 -29.83 16.01 -24.72
N TRP A 3 -28.61 16.38 -25.09
CA TRP A 3 -27.39 15.60 -24.95
C TRP A 3 -26.94 15.58 -23.49
N TYR A 4 -26.69 14.38 -22.95
CA TYR A 4 -26.17 14.19 -21.60
C TYR A 4 -24.68 14.46 -21.57
N TRP A 5 -24.27 15.24 -20.56
CA TRP A 5 -22.91 15.65 -20.26
C TRP A 5 -22.02 14.46 -19.93
N GLY A 6 -20.80 14.48 -20.46
CA GLY A 6 -19.73 13.55 -20.16
C GLY A 6 -19.41 13.53 -18.67
N ARG A 7 -19.67 12.40 -18.02
CA ARG A 7 -19.10 12.07 -16.74
C ARG A 7 -17.62 11.77 -17.00
N VAL A 8 -16.73 12.68 -16.62
CA VAL A 8 -15.29 12.38 -16.60
C VAL A 8 -15.12 11.22 -15.62
N LEU A 9 -14.88 10.01 -16.14
CA LEU A 9 -14.52 8.86 -15.33
C LEU A 9 -13.14 9.17 -14.73
N MET A 10 -13.08 9.41 -13.43
CA MET A 10 -11.81 9.54 -12.72
C MET A 10 -10.98 8.28 -12.95
N SER A 11 -9.69 8.46 -13.27
CA SER A 11 -8.75 7.34 -13.45
C SER A 11 -8.68 6.51 -12.17
N VAL A 12 -8.41 5.20 -12.28
CA VAL A 12 -8.14 4.33 -11.13
C VAL A 12 -7.15 5.00 -10.19
N ASN A 13 -6.08 5.56 -10.76
CA ASN A 13 -5.06 6.26 -10.01
C ASN A 13 -5.64 7.33 -9.08
N GLU A 14 -6.54 8.19 -9.55
CA GLU A 14 -7.08 9.32 -8.76
C GLU A 14 -7.89 8.88 -7.54
N ARG A 15 -8.48 7.67 -7.59
CA ARG A 15 -9.31 7.12 -6.52
C ARG A 15 -8.54 6.23 -5.54
N VAL A 16 -7.29 5.90 -5.85
CA VAL A 16 -6.44 5.12 -4.95
C VAL A 16 -5.98 5.96 -3.76
N ILE A 17 -6.25 5.43 -2.58
CA ILE A 17 -5.78 5.93 -1.29
C ILE A 17 -4.62 5.05 -0.84
N VAL A 18 -3.52 5.66 -0.39
CA VAL A 18 -2.38 4.94 0.21
C VAL A 18 -2.29 5.30 1.69
N ARG A 19 -2.15 4.29 2.54
CA ARG A 19 -2.10 4.44 4.00
C ARG A 19 -1.36 3.28 4.65
N PHE A 20 -1.04 3.40 5.94
CA PHE A 20 -0.66 2.23 6.74
C PHE A 20 -1.83 1.26 6.90
N ALA A 21 -1.53 -0.04 6.90
CA ALA A 21 -2.51 -1.07 7.20
C ALA A 21 -2.92 -0.98 8.67
N GLY A 22 -4.22 -1.03 8.93
CA GLY A 22 -4.76 -1.16 10.27
C GLY A 22 -5.09 -2.61 10.64
N PRO A 23 -5.48 -2.88 11.89
CA PRO A 23 -5.82 -4.23 12.36
C PRO A 23 -6.98 -4.86 11.59
N GLU A 24 -7.85 -4.05 10.97
CA GLU A 24 -8.96 -4.50 10.12
C GLU A 24 -8.51 -5.26 8.86
N LEU A 25 -7.25 -5.09 8.44
CA LEU A 25 -6.69 -5.72 7.25
C LEU A 25 -5.82 -6.94 7.55
N LEU A 26 -5.72 -7.35 8.81
CA LEU A 26 -4.83 -8.44 9.20
C LEU A 26 -5.04 -9.70 8.37
N GLU A 27 -6.30 -10.16 8.23
CA GLU A 27 -6.61 -11.37 7.48
C GLU A 27 -6.14 -11.26 6.03
N TRP A 28 -6.39 -10.11 5.38
CA TRP A 28 -5.95 -9.86 4.02
C TRP A 28 -4.43 -9.83 3.88
N CYS A 29 -3.72 -9.19 4.81
CA CYS A 29 -2.26 -9.16 4.82
C CYS A 29 -1.64 -10.56 5.00
N VAL A 30 -2.22 -11.39 5.88
CA VAL A 30 -1.76 -12.78 6.11
C VAL A 30 -1.95 -13.63 4.87
N VAL A 31 -3.08 -13.50 4.18
CA VAL A 31 -3.35 -14.24 2.94
C VAL A 31 -2.43 -13.77 1.81
N SER A 32 -2.12 -12.48 1.76
CA SER A 32 -1.39 -11.88 0.63
C SER A 32 0.14 -11.97 0.75
N ASP A 33 0.69 -12.12 1.96
CA ASP A 33 2.13 -12.24 2.21
C ASP A 33 2.47 -13.51 3.01
N SER A 34 2.62 -14.62 2.30
CA SER A 34 2.93 -15.93 2.88
C SER A 34 4.41 -16.12 3.29
N HIS A 35 5.26 -15.10 3.12
CA HIS A 35 6.68 -15.19 3.45
C HIS A 35 6.96 -15.06 4.95
N VAL A 36 5.98 -14.59 5.73
CA VAL A 36 6.08 -14.36 7.17
C VAL A 36 4.85 -14.87 7.90
N THR A 37 4.96 -15.07 9.21
CA THR A 37 3.85 -15.57 10.02
C THR A 37 2.82 -14.47 10.31
N GLU A 38 1.59 -14.86 10.67
CA GLU A 38 0.57 -13.92 11.15
C GLU A 38 1.07 -13.07 12.33
N GLN A 39 1.84 -13.67 13.25
CA GLN A 39 2.41 -12.92 14.37
C GLN A 39 3.33 -11.79 13.88
N VAL A 40 4.16 -12.04 12.87
CA VAL A 40 5.02 -11.00 12.27
C VAL A 40 4.15 -9.92 11.62
N ILE A 41 3.14 -10.29 10.83
CA ILE A 41 2.22 -9.32 10.21
C ILE A 41 1.53 -8.45 11.27
N ARG A 42 1.02 -9.03 12.37
CA ARG A 42 0.42 -8.29 13.48
C ARG A 42 1.38 -7.25 14.06
N HIS A 43 2.63 -7.63 14.34
CA HIS A 43 3.62 -6.69 14.84
C HIS A 43 3.91 -5.55 13.85
N LYS A 44 3.96 -5.86 12.56
CA LYS A 44 4.23 -4.87 11.51
C LYS A 44 3.09 -3.90 11.29
N ILE A 45 1.85 -4.35 11.40
CA ILE A 45 0.67 -3.47 11.42
C ILE A 45 0.76 -2.48 12.59
N VAL A 46 1.10 -2.95 13.79
CA VAL A 46 1.22 -2.10 14.99
C VAL A 46 2.35 -1.06 14.85
N ASN A 47 3.40 -1.37 14.10
CA ASN A 47 4.60 -0.52 13.96
C ASN A 47 4.58 0.40 12.73
N ASP A 48 3.47 0.49 11.99
CA ASP A 48 3.39 1.22 10.71
C ASP A 48 4.45 0.73 9.70
N GLU A 49 4.62 -0.60 9.61
CA GLU A 49 5.57 -1.27 8.71
C GLU A 49 4.88 -1.98 7.54
N ILE A 50 3.57 -1.80 7.38
CA ILE A 50 2.81 -2.27 6.23
C ILE A 50 2.05 -1.10 5.64
N ILE A 51 2.29 -0.82 4.36
CA ILE A 51 1.58 0.17 3.57
C ILE A 51 0.65 -0.56 2.60
N ILE A 52 -0.56 -0.05 2.45
CA ILE A 52 -1.56 -0.57 1.52
C ILE A 52 -2.01 0.52 0.55
N ALA A 53 -2.38 0.10 -0.65
CA ALA A 53 -3.17 0.90 -1.57
C ALA A 53 -4.59 0.35 -1.60
N GLU A 54 -5.58 1.22 -1.46
CA GLU A 54 -7.00 0.88 -1.48
C GLU A 54 -7.72 1.58 -2.62
N LEU A 55 -8.62 0.87 -3.28
CA LEU A 55 -9.57 1.41 -4.24
C LEU A 55 -10.99 1.07 -3.80
N ASP A 56 -11.80 2.11 -3.61
CA ASP A 56 -13.20 1.98 -3.18
C ASP A 56 -13.37 1.06 -1.95
N GLY A 57 -12.43 1.16 -0.99
CA GLY A 57 -12.40 0.38 0.25
C GLY A 57 -11.81 -1.04 0.14
N ASN A 58 -11.33 -1.44 -1.04
CA ASN A 58 -10.71 -2.75 -1.24
C ASN A 58 -9.18 -2.60 -1.35
N PRO A 59 -8.39 -3.41 -0.60
CA PRO A 59 -6.95 -3.43 -0.75
C PRO A 59 -6.53 -4.01 -2.10
N ILE A 60 -5.75 -3.24 -2.87
CA ILE A 60 -5.29 -3.58 -4.22
C ILE A 60 -3.76 -3.56 -4.37
N GLY A 61 -3.04 -3.10 -3.36
CA GLY A 61 -1.58 -3.07 -3.34
C GLY A 61 -1.06 -3.10 -1.91
N TYR A 62 0.19 -3.54 -1.78
CA TYR A 62 0.81 -3.83 -0.49
C TYR A 62 2.31 -3.60 -0.57
N LEU A 63 2.87 -3.10 0.52
CA LEU A 63 4.31 -3.01 0.76
C LEU A 63 4.60 -3.30 2.23
N ARG A 64 5.60 -4.14 2.49
CA ARG A 64 6.12 -4.38 3.83
C ARG A 64 7.53 -3.81 3.98
N ILE A 65 7.71 -2.99 5.01
CA ILE A 65 8.99 -2.41 5.40
C ILE A 65 9.72 -3.41 6.30
N GLU A 66 11.02 -3.53 6.09
CA GLU A 66 11.95 -4.25 6.95
C GLU A 66 13.14 -3.38 7.33
N TYR A 67 13.87 -3.77 8.38
CA TYR A 67 15.02 -3.02 8.87
C TYR A 67 16.25 -3.89 9.04
N LEU A 68 17.34 -3.54 8.37
CA LEU A 68 18.67 -4.09 8.66
C LEU A 68 19.22 -3.42 9.91
N TRP A 69 19.73 -4.24 10.83
CA TRP A 69 20.26 -3.80 12.13
C TRP A 69 19.32 -2.86 12.89
N SER A 70 18.01 -3.02 12.71
CA SER A 70 16.96 -2.19 13.30
C SER A 70 16.99 -0.70 12.90
N ASN A 71 17.72 -0.31 11.85
CA ASN A 71 17.86 1.10 11.49
C ASN A 71 17.83 1.40 9.99
N ILE A 72 18.30 0.49 9.12
CA ILE A 72 18.32 0.77 7.68
C ILE A 72 17.06 0.17 7.04
N PRO A 73 16.08 0.99 6.63
CA PRO A 73 14.85 0.50 6.04
C PRO A 73 15.12 -0.09 4.66
N TYR A 74 14.42 -1.17 4.33
CA TYR A 74 14.35 -1.71 2.98
C TYR A 74 12.96 -2.30 2.71
N ILE A 75 12.63 -2.45 1.43
CA ILE A 75 11.37 -3.07 1.01
C ILE A 75 11.53 -4.58 1.10
N GLY A 76 10.79 -5.22 2.02
CA GLY A 76 10.77 -6.67 2.17
C GLY A 76 9.95 -7.35 1.06
N VAL A 77 8.79 -6.76 0.73
CA VAL A 77 7.95 -7.16 -0.40
C VAL A 77 7.12 -5.97 -0.86
N VAL A 78 6.83 -5.90 -2.14
CA VAL A 78 5.88 -4.93 -2.73
C VAL A 78 5.14 -5.60 -3.88
N PHE A 79 3.83 -5.41 -3.96
CA PHE A 79 3.04 -5.83 -5.11
C PHE A 79 1.79 -4.97 -5.30
N VAL A 80 1.27 -5.00 -6.51
CA VAL A 80 -0.06 -4.53 -6.89
C VAL A 80 -0.79 -5.71 -7.52
N LEU A 81 -2.06 -5.91 -7.16
CA LEU A 81 -2.93 -6.92 -7.75
C LEU A 81 -2.96 -6.73 -9.27
N GLU A 82 -2.99 -7.84 -10.01
CA GLU A 82 -2.73 -7.86 -11.45
C GLU A 82 -3.64 -6.90 -12.25
N ASP A 83 -4.93 -6.89 -11.91
CA ASP A 83 -5.96 -6.06 -12.55
C ASP A 83 -5.76 -4.54 -12.36
N TYR A 84 -4.89 -4.13 -11.42
CA TYR A 84 -4.63 -2.72 -11.07
C TYR A 84 -3.20 -2.28 -11.39
N ARG A 85 -2.43 -3.12 -12.11
CA ARG A 85 -1.09 -2.77 -12.58
C ARG A 85 -1.13 -1.80 -13.74
N ASN A 86 -0.02 -1.10 -13.98
CA ASN A 86 0.13 -0.06 -15.01
C ASN A 86 -0.79 1.17 -14.85
N GLU A 87 -1.47 1.30 -13.70
CA GLU A 87 -2.34 2.44 -13.35
C GLU A 87 -1.66 3.43 -12.36
N GLY A 88 -0.34 3.34 -12.17
CA GLY A 88 0.41 4.22 -11.26
C GLY A 88 0.32 3.89 -9.76
N VAL A 89 -0.42 2.84 -9.37
CA VAL A 89 -0.62 2.43 -7.96
C VAL A 89 0.71 2.19 -7.23
N GLY A 90 1.64 1.46 -7.86
CA GLY A 90 2.96 1.20 -7.27
C GLY A 90 3.77 2.47 -7.02
N GLN A 91 3.66 3.47 -7.90
CA GLN A 91 4.33 4.77 -7.71
C GLN A 91 3.76 5.51 -6.51
N LYS A 92 2.44 5.46 -6.29
CA LYS A 92 1.81 6.06 -5.10
C LYS A 92 2.26 5.39 -3.80
N ILE A 93 2.39 4.05 -3.80
CA ILE A 93 2.90 3.30 -2.65
C ILE A 93 4.34 3.73 -2.33
N LEU A 94 5.21 3.82 -3.34
CA LEU A 94 6.60 4.23 -3.16
C LEU A 94 6.73 5.69 -2.73
N ALA A 95 5.96 6.61 -3.31
CA ALA A 95 5.95 8.01 -2.89
C ALA A 95 5.55 8.17 -1.42
N PHE A 96 4.53 7.42 -0.97
CA PHE A 96 4.15 7.41 0.44
C PHE A 96 5.27 6.87 1.34
N LEU A 97 5.95 5.79 0.93
CA LEU A 97 7.09 5.24 1.66
C LEU A 97 8.24 6.26 1.75
N GLU A 98 8.61 6.87 0.63
CA GLU A 98 9.68 7.88 0.57
C GLU A 98 9.40 9.06 1.50
N ASP A 99 8.18 9.61 1.47
CA ASP A 99 7.79 10.72 2.35
C ASP A 99 7.80 10.30 3.83
N TYR A 100 7.33 9.08 4.14
CA TYR A 100 7.39 8.53 5.48
C TYR A 100 8.84 8.36 5.97
N LEU A 101 9.71 7.75 5.17
CA LEU A 101 11.12 7.53 5.52
C LEU A 101 11.89 8.85 5.64
N ARG A 102 11.64 9.81 4.75
CA ARG A 102 12.21 11.17 4.82
C ARG A 102 11.79 11.88 6.10
N SER A 103 10.52 11.74 6.51
CA SER A 103 10.04 12.30 7.79
C SER A 103 10.75 11.71 9.02
N ARG A 104 11.38 10.54 8.87
CA ARG A 104 12.17 9.85 9.92
C ARG A 104 13.68 10.01 9.76
N GLY A 105 14.14 10.86 8.85
CA GLY A 105 15.55 11.18 8.66
C GLY A 105 16.31 10.23 7.73
N HIS A 106 15.61 9.49 6.86
CA HIS A 106 16.21 8.73 5.78
C HIS A 106 16.10 9.52 4.47
N ASP A 107 17.24 9.94 3.90
CA ASP A 107 17.35 10.65 2.62
C ASP A 107 17.66 9.71 1.45
#